data_AF-A0A5B8GWP5-F1
#
_entry.id   AF-A0A5B8GWP5-F1
#
_cell.length_a   1.000
_cell.length_b   1.000
_cell.length_c   1.000
_cell.angle_alpha   90.00
_cell.angle_beta   90.00
_cell.angle_gamma   90.00
#
_symmetry.space_group_name_H-M   'P 1'
#
loop_
_entity.id
_entity.type
_entity.pdbx_description
1 polymer ?
#
loop_
_entity_poly.entity_id
_entity_poly.type
_entity_poly.pdbx_seq_one_letter_code
_entity_poly.pdbx_strand_id
1 'polypeptide(L)'
;DSASLVNLHNNAAGRVAVKKTMKKLCKCHGVSGSCATQTCWRQISDFRSVGRYLKQMHKKAQKVDYKDGFLFELKNLRRGMQKR
;
A
#
# COMPACT_ATOMS: atom_id res chain seq x y z
N ASP A 1 -15.36 18.38 -1.29
CA ASP A 1 -15.52 17.75 0.04
C ASP A 1 -14.22 17.08 0.45
N SER A 2 -13.81 17.24 1.70
CA SER A 2 -12.54 16.75 2.26
C SER A 2 -12.49 15.22 2.34
N ALA A 3 -13.62 14.58 2.67
CA ALA A 3 -13.74 13.12 2.74
C ALA A 3 -13.49 12.47 1.37
N SER A 4 -14.02 13.06 0.31
CA SER A 4 -13.83 12.58 -1.07
C SER A 4 -12.35 12.58 -1.50
N LEU A 5 -11.57 13.60 -1.11
CA LEU A 5 -10.14 13.67 -1.43
C LEU A 5 -9.34 12.58 -0.70
N VAL A 6 -9.63 12.37 0.58
CA VAL A 6 -9.01 11.30 1.39
C VAL A 6 -9.39 9.93 0.84
N ASN A 7 -10.65 9.72 0.46
CA ASN A 7 -11.12 8.46 -0.12
C ASN A 7 -10.46 8.18 -1.47
N LEU A 8 -10.31 9.18 -2.33
CA LEU A 8 -9.61 9.01 -3.61
C LEU A 8 -8.15 8.58 -3.40
N HIS A 9 -7.45 9.21 -2.45
CA HIS A 9 -6.09 8.83 -2.07
C HIS A 9 -6.03 7.40 -1.53
N ASN A 10 -6.90 7.05 -0.58
CA ASN A 10 -6.92 5.73 0.05
C ASN A 10 -7.27 4.61 -0.95
N ASN A 11 -8.16 4.89 -1.90
CA ASN A 11 -8.48 3.96 -2.99
C ASN A 11 -7.27 3.72 -3.90
N ALA A 12 -6.50 4.77 -4.22
CA ALA A 12 -5.26 4.64 -4.96
C ALA A 12 -4.20 3.85 -4.16
N ALA A 13 -4.06 4.13 -2.87
CA ALA A 13 -3.19 3.39 -1.96
C ALA A 13 -3.54 1.89 -1.91
N GLY A 14 -4.84 1.55 -1.95
CA GLY A 14 -5.33 0.17 -2.06
C GLY A 14 -4.83 -0.54 -3.32
N ARG A 15 -4.94 0.09 -4.50
CA ARG A 15 -4.40 -0.46 -5.75
C ARG A 15 -2.88 -0.64 -5.70
N VAL A 16 -2.17 0.33 -5.12
CA VAL A 16 -0.72 0.24 -4.91
C VAL A 16 -0.36 -0.91 -3.98
N ALA A 17 -1.13 -1.14 -2.90
CA ALA A 17 -0.91 -2.24 -1.98
C ALA A 17 -1.03 -3.61 -2.68
N VAL A 18 -2.03 -3.79 -3.54
CA VAL A 18 -2.16 -5.00 -4.37
C VAL A 18 -0.92 -5.18 -5.25
N LYS A 19 -0.53 -4.13 -6.00
CA LYS A 19 0.63 -4.20 -6.91
C LYS A 19 1.96 -4.48 -6.17
N LYS A 20 2.17 -3.87 -5.00
CA LYS A 20 3.38 -4.02 -4.19
C LYS A 20 3.50 -5.40 -3.54
N THR A 21 2.38 -6.05 -3.28
CA THR A 21 2.37 -7.37 -2.66
C THR A 21 2.32 -8.52 -3.67
N MET A 22 2.19 -8.27 -4.98
CA MET A 22 2.22 -9.32 -5.99
C MET A 22 3.53 -10.14 -5.94
N LYS A 23 3.41 -11.44 -6.20
CA LYS A 23 4.54 -12.38 -6.24
C LYS A 23 4.87 -12.72 -7.68
N LYS A 24 6.16 -12.94 -7.98
CA LYS A 24 6.58 -13.58 -9.23
C LYS A 24 6.51 -15.09 -9.00
N LEU A 25 5.74 -15.78 -9.82
CA LEU A 25 5.70 -17.24 -9.84
C LEU A 25 6.28 -17.72 -11.16
N CYS A 26 6.95 -18.86 -11.12
CA CYS A 26 7.58 -19.48 -12.28
C CYS A 26 7.19 -20.96 -12.32
N LYS A 27 6.97 -21.48 -13.53
CA LYS A 27 6.78 -22.90 -13.80
C LYS A 27 7.93 -23.40 -14.64
N CYS A 28 8.57 -24.48 -14.20
CA CYS A 28 9.68 -25.13 -14.88
C CYS A 28 9.18 -26.15 -15.91
N HIS A 29 9.89 -26.26 -17.02
CA HIS A 29 9.49 -27.07 -18.18
C HIS A 29 10.58 -28.05 -18.66
N GLY A 30 11.67 -28.25 -17.94
CA GLY A 30 12.75 -29.15 -18.32
C GLY A 30 12.50 -30.62 -17.94
N VAL A 31 13.22 -31.53 -18.62
CA VAL A 31 13.18 -32.98 -18.36
C VAL A 31 13.51 -33.25 -16.89
N SER A 32 12.80 -34.19 -16.27
CA SER A 32 12.95 -34.56 -14.86
C SER A 32 12.78 -33.41 -13.86
N GLY A 33 12.02 -32.35 -14.21
CA GLY A 33 11.78 -31.21 -13.34
C GLY A 33 12.87 -30.13 -13.40
N SER A 34 13.78 -30.18 -14.38
CA SER A 34 14.76 -29.13 -14.60
C SER A 34 14.09 -27.77 -14.88
N CYS A 35 14.68 -26.69 -14.36
CA CYS A 35 14.23 -25.31 -14.56
C CYS A 35 15.05 -24.54 -15.61
N ALA A 36 15.84 -25.24 -16.44
CA ALA A 36 16.64 -24.62 -17.50
C ALA A 36 15.78 -23.75 -18.44
N THR A 37 14.55 -24.21 -18.73
CA THR A 37 13.49 -23.41 -19.35
C THR A 37 12.35 -23.24 -18.36
N GLN A 38 11.93 -22.01 -18.12
CA GLN A 38 10.80 -21.70 -17.24
C GLN A 38 9.99 -20.51 -17.76
N THR A 39 8.69 -20.52 -17.47
CA THR A 39 7.79 -19.40 -17.74
C THR A 39 7.42 -18.74 -16.42
N CYS A 40 7.52 -17.41 -16.35
CA CYS A 40 7.18 -16.67 -15.13
C CYS A 40 6.09 -15.63 -15.39
N TRP A 41 5.24 -15.39 -14.39
CA TRP A 41 4.23 -14.35 -14.41
C TRP A 41 4.12 -13.67 -13.03
N ARG A 42 3.50 -12.50 -12.99
CA ARG A 42 3.13 -11.85 -11.72
C ARG A 42 1.75 -12.31 -11.32
N GLN A 43 1.62 -12.80 -10.10
CA GLN A 43 0.35 -13.23 -9.52
C GLN A 43 0.00 -12.36 -8.32
N ILE A 44 -1.29 -12.06 -8.17
CA ILE A 44 -1.81 -11.38 -6.99
C ILE A 44 -1.57 -12.29 -5.77
N SER A 45 -1.05 -11.70 -4.69
CA SER A 45 -0.88 -12.43 -3.43
C SER A 45 -2.22 -12.81 -2.82
N ASP A 46 -2.18 -13.79 -1.92
CA ASP A 46 -3.29 -14.06 -1.02
C ASP A 46 -3.77 -12.76 -0.35
N PHE A 47 -5.09 -12.61 -0.24
CA PHE A 47 -5.67 -11.36 0.28
C PHE A 47 -5.22 -11.04 1.71
N ARG A 48 -4.86 -12.07 2.50
CA ARG A 48 -4.30 -11.90 3.85
C ARG A 48 -2.97 -11.15 3.83
N SER A 49 -2.10 -11.42 2.87
CA SER A 49 -0.85 -10.68 2.69
C SER A 49 -1.07 -9.23 2.28
N VAL A 50 -2.03 -8.97 1.37
CA VAL A 50 -2.46 -7.61 1.02
C VAL A 50 -3.01 -6.88 2.25
N GLY A 51 -3.90 -7.53 3.00
CA GLY A 51 -4.50 -7.00 4.22
C GLY A 51 -3.48 -6.72 5.31
N ARG A 52 -2.46 -7.57 5.48
CA ARG A 52 -1.36 -7.34 6.43
C ARG A 52 -0.56 -6.08 6.06
N TYR A 53 -0.26 -5.90 4.77
CA TYR A 53 0.40 -4.69 4.28
C TYR A 53 -0.46 -3.45 4.54
N LEU A 54 -1.75 -3.47 4.17
CA LEU A 54 -2.67 -2.36 4.42
C LEU A 54 -2.81 -2.06 5.92
N LYS A 55 -2.86 -3.08 6.79
CA LYS A 55 -2.89 -2.90 8.24
C LYS A 55 -1.63 -2.22 8.76
N GLN A 56 -0.46 -2.51 8.20
CA GLN A 56 0.77 -1.80 8.55
C GLN A 56 0.74 -0.33 8.09
N MET A 57 0.23 -0.06 6.89
CA MET A 57 0.05 1.32 6.39
C MET A 57 -0.94 2.10 7.24
N HIS A 58 -2.05 1.47 7.64
CA HIS A 58 -3.05 2.06 8.53
C HIS A 58 -2.45 2.45 9.89
N LYS A 59 -1.61 1.59 10.49
CA LYS A 59 -0.91 1.91 11.74
C LYS A 59 0.03 3.13 11.62
N LYS A 60 0.47 3.47 10.40
CA LYS A 60 1.34 4.62 10.09
C LYS A 60 0.58 5.75 9.38
N ALA A 61 -0.75 5.69 9.35
CA ALA A 61 -1.55 6.66 8.61
C ALA A 61 -1.31 8.08 9.12
N GLN A 62 -1.29 9.04 8.19
CA GLN A 62 -1.11 10.44 8.51
C GLN A 62 -2.47 11.09 8.77
N LYS A 63 -2.58 11.73 9.94
CA LYS A 63 -3.74 12.58 10.22
C LYS A 63 -3.56 13.90 9.46
N VAL A 64 -4.58 14.27 8.70
CA VAL A 64 -4.58 15.45 7.84
C VAL A 64 -5.70 16.41 8.23
N ASP A 65 -5.51 17.68 7.91
CA ASP A 65 -6.51 18.74 7.96
C ASP A 65 -6.87 19.19 6.54
N TYR A 66 -8.02 19.84 6.38
CA TYR A 66 -8.47 20.38 5.09
C TYR A 66 -8.60 21.90 5.18
N LYS A 67 -7.79 22.63 4.41
CA LYS A 67 -7.80 24.08 4.37
C LYS A 67 -7.60 24.59 2.95
N ASP A 68 -8.35 25.61 2.54
CA ASP A 68 -8.22 26.29 1.25
C ASP A 68 -8.20 25.35 0.02
N GLY A 69 -8.92 24.22 0.09
CA GLY A 69 -8.97 23.24 -1.01
C GLY A 69 -7.92 22.13 -0.94
N PHE A 70 -6.99 22.17 0.02
CA PHE A 70 -5.86 21.25 0.11
C PHE A 70 -5.84 20.44 1.42
N LEU A 71 -5.26 19.24 1.36
CA LEU A 71 -5.01 18.40 2.53
C LEU A 71 -3.60 18.70 3.10
N PHE A 72 -3.50 18.94 4.40
CA PHE A 72 -2.24 19.23 5.10
C PHE A 72 -1.99 18.26 6.26
N GLU A 73 -0.75 17.81 6.47
CA GLU A 73 -0.41 16.93 7.60
C GLU A 73 -0.46 17.67 8.95
N LEU A 74 -1.13 17.08 9.95
CA LEU A 74 -1.22 17.61 11.32
C LEU A 74 0.07 17.44 12.14
N LYS A 75 1.16 16.92 11.56
CA LYS A 75 2.42 16.68 12.27
C LYS A 75 3.09 17.98 12.78
N ASN A 76 2.67 19.14 12.29
CA ASN A 76 3.23 20.44 12.67
C ASN A 76 2.55 21.11 13.89
N LEU A 77 1.45 20.57 14.42
CA LEU A 77 0.72 21.19 15.55
C LEU A 77 1.18 20.69 16.94
N ARG A 78 1.82 19.52 17.03
CA ARG A 78 2.24 18.96 18.34
C ARG A 78 3.55 19.52 18.91
N ARG A 79 4.38 20.20 18.11
CA ARG A 79 5.62 20.83 18.62
C ARG A 79 5.38 22.10 19.43
N GLY A 80 4.18 22.68 19.40
CA GLY A 80 3.84 23.92 20.12
C GLY A 80 3.11 23.76 21.47
N MET A 81 2.69 22.55 21.86
CA MET A 81 1.79 22.35 23.01
C MET A 81 2.38 21.43 24.10
N GLN A 82 3.71 21.28 24.14
CA GLN A 82 4.44 20.49 25.14
C GLN A 82 5.55 21.29 25.85
N LYS A 83 5.30 22.57 26.09
CA LYS A 83 6.07 23.41 27.03
C LYS A 83 5.11 24.31 27.82
N ARG A 84 4.48 23.74 28.84
CA ARG A 84 4.11 24.40 30.10
C ARG A 84 4.18 23.36 31.20
#